data_AF-A0A7X2H729-F1
#
_entry.id   AF-A0A7X2H729-F1
#
_cell.length_a   1.000
_cell.length_b   1.000
_cell.length_c   1.000
_cell.angle_alpha   90.00
_cell.angle_beta   90.00
_cell.angle_gamma   90.00
#
_symmetry.space_group_name_H-M   'P 1'
#
loop_
_entity.id
_entity.type
_entity.pdbx_description
1 polymer ?
#
loop_
_entity_poly.entity_id
_entity_poly.type
_entity_poly.pdbx_seq_one_letter_code
_entity_poly.pdbx_strand_id
1 'polypeptide(L)'
;MINTIKGELLLVGMIRCGYCGHPLTTTYNKKSYLTADGILRQWSSAKYRCSGKAEHKVKCTGQTLYSPKRIEGVVLDEVYAYLDWLESYNLADEIKDLKKGDIVLEMTALRAAQTEMSR
;
A
#
# COMPACT_ATOMS: atom_id res chain seq x y z
N MET A 1 20.54 4.20 -3.38
CA MET A 1 20.25 3.31 -4.53
C MET A 1 19.04 2.46 -4.18
N ILE A 2 17.88 2.74 -4.79
CA ILE A 2 16.71 1.86 -4.69
C ILE A 2 16.96 0.75 -5.71
N ASN A 3 17.50 -0.39 -5.26
CA ASN A 3 17.51 -1.60 -6.07
C ASN A 3 16.07 -2.08 -6.17
N THR A 4 15.38 -1.73 -7.26
CA THR A 4 14.10 -2.35 -7.61
C THR A 4 14.38 -3.81 -7.98
N ILE A 5 14.32 -4.67 -6.97
CA ILE A 5 14.31 -6.12 -7.17
C ILE A 5 13.07 -6.39 -8.02
N LYS A 6 13.25 -6.86 -9.26
CA LYS A 6 12.16 -7.21 -10.20
C LYS A 6 11.43 -8.46 -9.69
N GLY A 7 10.72 -8.33 -8.57
CA GLY A 7 9.89 -9.39 -8.00
C GLY A 7 8.47 -9.31 -8.55
N GLU A 8 7.87 -10.46 -8.85
CA GLU A 8 6.44 -10.57 -9.24
C GLU A 8 5.48 -10.21 -8.10
N LEU A 9 5.99 -9.96 -6.90
CA LEU A 9 5.21 -9.75 -5.68
C LEU A 9 5.33 -8.31 -5.20
N LEU A 10 4.20 -7.63 -5.07
CA LEU A 10 4.12 -6.19 -4.79
C LEU A 10 4.59 -5.80 -3.38
N LEU A 11 4.35 -6.67 -2.39
CA LEU A 11 4.41 -6.31 -0.96
C LEU A 11 5.63 -6.90 -0.24
N VAL A 12 6.61 -7.43 -0.99
CA VAL A 12 7.82 -8.01 -0.43
C VAL A 12 8.61 -6.93 0.32
N GLY A 13 9.02 -7.24 1.54
CA GLY A 13 9.71 -6.29 2.43
C GLY A 13 8.76 -5.42 3.27
N MET A 14 7.47 -5.32 2.89
CA MET A 14 6.45 -4.60 3.66
C MET A 14 5.65 -5.54 4.56
N ILE A 15 5.25 -6.71 4.04
CA ILE A 15 4.32 -7.60 4.73
C ILE A 15 4.99 -8.61 5.67
N ARG A 16 4.32 -8.88 6.79
CA ARG A 16 4.74 -9.83 7.84
C ARG A 16 3.70 -10.92 8.04
N CYS A 17 4.13 -12.06 8.57
CA CYS A 17 3.25 -13.15 8.95
C CYS A 17 2.37 -12.73 10.12
N GLY A 18 1.05 -12.75 9.95
CA GLY A 18 0.09 -12.43 11.03
C GLY A 18 0.14 -13.38 12.22
N TYR A 19 0.76 -14.57 12.08
CA TYR A 19 0.90 -15.52 13.19
C TYR A 19 2.18 -15.28 14.01
N CYS A 20 3.35 -15.16 13.37
CA CYS A 20 4.63 -15.09 14.08
C CYS A 20 5.41 -13.78 13.89
N GLY A 21 4.88 -12.80 13.15
CA GLY A 21 5.51 -11.49 12.94
C GLY A 21 6.76 -11.49 12.04
N HIS A 22 7.27 -12.65 11.62
CA HIS A 22 8.41 -12.73 10.70
C HIS A 22 8.05 -12.24 9.29
N PRO A 23 9.01 -11.67 8.53
CA PRO A 23 8.78 -11.22 7.16
C PRO A 23 8.26 -12.33 6.24
N LEU A 24 7.33 -11.99 5.34
CA LEU A 24 7.02 -12.87 4.22
C LEU A 24 8.01 -12.60 3.08
N THR A 25 8.65 -13.65 2.58
CA THR A 25 9.65 -13.60 1.52
C THR A 25 9.14 -14.27 0.25
N THR A 26 9.74 -13.94 -0.90
CA THR A 26 9.37 -14.54 -2.18
C THR A 26 9.81 -15.99 -2.25
N THR A 27 8.92 -16.86 -2.71
CA THR A 27 9.27 -18.21 -3.18
C THR A 27 8.47 -18.54 -4.44
N TYR A 28 8.86 -19.60 -5.14
CA TYR A 28 8.18 -20.04 -6.35
C TYR A 28 7.67 -21.46 -6.15
N ASN A 29 6.37 -21.66 -6.40
CA ASN A 29 5.83 -22.99 -6.57
C ASN A 29 6.01 -23.38 -8.04
N LYS A 30 6.76 -24.44 -8.30
CA LYS A 30 7.03 -24.97 -9.64
C LYS A 30 6.35 -26.32 -9.79
N LYS A 31 5.64 -26.50 -10.90
CA LYS A 31 5.01 -27.78 -11.29
C LYS A 31 5.40 -28.10 -12.72
N SER A 32 5.77 -29.35 -12.97
CA SER A 32 6.02 -29.88 -14.30
C SER A 32 5.07 -31.05 -14.56
N TYR A 33 4.41 -31.07 -15.71
CA TYR A 33 3.55 -32.17 -16.12
C TYR A 33 3.72 -32.48 -17.60
N LEU A 34 3.61 -33.76 -17.94
CA LEU A 34 3.60 -34.21 -19.33
C LEU A 34 2.18 -34.08 -19.87
N THR A 35 2.04 -33.43 -21.02
CA THR A 35 0.76 -33.36 -21.74
C THR A 35 0.51 -34.69 -22.45
N ALA A 36 -0.75 -34.98 -22.80
CA ALA A 36 -1.11 -36.16 -23.60
C ALA A 36 -0.30 -36.26 -24.91
N ASP A 37 0.05 -35.11 -25.50
CA ASP A 37 0.87 -35.01 -26.72
C ASP A 37 2.39 -35.20 -26.48
N GLY A 38 2.79 -35.61 -25.27
CA GLY A 38 4.20 -35.80 -24.89
C GLY A 38 4.96 -34.51 -24.55
N ILE A 39 4.32 -33.34 -24.65
CA ILE A 39 4.96 -32.04 -24.36
C ILE A 39 5.07 -31.83 -22.84
N LEU A 40 6.29 -31.60 -22.36
CA LEU A 40 6.54 -31.19 -20.97
C LEU A 40 6.15 -29.73 -20.78
N ARG A 41 5.15 -29.46 -19.94
CA ARG A 41 4.77 -28.11 -19.53
C ARG A 41 5.28 -27.81 -18.14
N GLN A 42 5.82 -26.61 -17.96
CA GLN A 42 6.29 -26.10 -16.68
C GLN A 42 5.45 -24.87 -16.29
N TRP A 43 4.94 -24.90 -15.07
CA TRP A 43 4.24 -23.79 -14.44
C TRP A 43 5.03 -23.32 -13.24
N SER A 44 5.25 -22.01 -13.16
CA SER A 44 5.88 -21.35 -12.02
C SER A 44 4.97 -20.23 -11.54
N SER A 45 4.81 -20.10 -10.23
CA SER A 45 4.06 -19.00 -9.64
C SER A 45 4.71 -18.53 -8.37
N ALA A 46 5.00 -17.22 -8.30
CA ALA A 46 5.46 -16.60 -7.08
C ALA A 46 4.41 -16.72 -5.96
N LYS A 47 4.91 -16.91 -4.73
CA LYS A 47 4.15 -17.03 -3.49
C LYS A 47 4.86 -16.27 -2.39
N TYR A 48 4.08 -15.70 -1.48
CA TYR A 48 4.59 -15.17 -0.22
C TYR A 48 4.82 -16.33 0.75
N ARG A 49 6.02 -16.43 1.32
CA ARG A 49 6.42 -17.49 2.25
C ARG A 49 6.79 -16.92 3.60
N CYS A 50 6.24 -17.45 4.68
CA CYS A 50 6.70 -17.11 6.04
C CYS A 50 8.14 -17.57 6.26
N SER A 51 9.09 -16.64 6.38
CA SER A 51 10.51 -16.94 6.62
C SER A 51 10.72 -17.66 7.95
N GLY A 52 10.12 -17.16 9.03
CA GLY A 52 10.26 -17.76 10.36
C GLY A 52 9.79 -19.21 10.42
N LYS A 53 8.70 -19.55 9.72
CA LYS A 53 8.20 -20.93 9.63
C LYS A 53 9.04 -21.79 8.70
N ALA A 54 9.38 -21.29 7.51
CA ALA A 54 10.13 -22.05 6.50
C ALA A 54 11.57 -22.35 6.93
N GLU A 55 12.18 -21.45 7.71
CA GLU A 55 13.55 -21.59 8.22
C GLU A 55 13.57 -22.19 9.63
N HIS A 56 12.43 -22.60 10.17
CA HIS A 56 12.29 -23.16 11.52
C HIS A 56 12.87 -22.27 12.65
N LYS A 57 12.94 -20.96 12.44
CA LYS A 57 13.47 -19.99 13.42
C LYS A 57 12.52 -19.77 14.61
N VAL A 58 11.22 -20.03 14.41
CA VAL A 58 10.17 -19.85 15.42
C VAL A 58 9.11 -20.94 15.32
N LYS A 59 8.41 -21.22 16.43
CA LYS A 59 7.22 -22.07 16.44
C LYS A 59 6.03 -21.32 15.85
N CYS A 60 5.89 -21.38 14.53
CA CYS A 60 4.78 -20.77 13.79
C CYS A 60 3.81 -21.85 13.30
N THR A 61 2.54 -21.79 13.71
CA THR A 61 1.49 -22.70 13.23
C THR A 61 0.70 -22.10 12.07
N GLY A 62 0.82 -20.79 11.82
CA GLY A 62 0.21 -20.10 10.69
C GLY A 62 0.60 -20.68 9.32
N GLN A 63 -0.15 -20.34 8.28
CA GLN A 63 0.07 -20.86 6.93
C GLN A 63 1.47 -20.47 6.39
N THR A 64 2.14 -21.42 5.73
CA THR A 64 3.54 -21.23 5.27
C THR A 64 3.61 -20.45 3.96
N LEU A 65 2.70 -20.72 3.02
CA LEU A 65 2.69 -20.16 1.66
C LEU A 65 1.34 -19.51 1.36
N TYR A 66 1.37 -18.30 0.80
CA TYR A 66 0.18 -17.55 0.41
C TYR A 66 0.25 -17.17 -1.07
N SER A 67 -0.89 -17.21 -1.74
CA SER A 67 -0.99 -16.75 -3.13
C SER A 67 -0.96 -15.22 -3.19
N PRO A 68 -0.37 -14.62 -4.24
CA PRO A 68 -0.33 -13.17 -4.42
C PRO A 68 -1.75 -12.61 -4.50
N LYS A 69 -2.60 -13.23 -5.34
CA LYS A 69 -4.03 -12.90 -5.46
C LYS A 69 -4.76 -12.78 -4.12
N ARG A 70 -4.43 -13.61 -3.11
CA ARG A 70 -5.11 -13.57 -1.81
C ARG A 70 -4.65 -12.39 -0.95
N ILE A 71 -3.35 -12.14 -0.93
CA ILE A 71 -2.79 -11.07 -0.08
C ILE A 71 -2.97 -9.72 -0.78
N GLU A 72 -2.49 -9.62 -2.01
CA GLU A 72 -2.50 -8.37 -2.78
C GLU A 72 -3.91 -7.96 -3.14
N GLY A 73 -4.82 -8.89 -3.42
CA GLY A 73 -6.22 -8.57 -3.70
C GLY A 73 -6.85 -7.74 -2.58
N VAL A 74 -6.77 -8.23 -1.34
CA VAL A 74 -7.34 -7.51 -0.18
C VAL A 74 -6.69 -6.14 0.02
N VAL A 75 -5.38 -6.03 -0.16
CA VAL A 75 -4.67 -4.76 0.01
C VAL A 75 -5.04 -3.77 -1.09
N LEU A 76 -5.10 -4.21 -2.34
CA LEU A 76 -5.45 -3.36 -3.48
C LEU A 76 -6.91 -2.92 -3.40
N ASP A 77 -7.83 -3.80 -3.00
CA ASP A 77 -9.24 -3.45 -2.82
C ASP A 77 -9.39 -2.29 -1.82
N GLU A 78 -8.69 -2.34 -0.68
CA GLU A 78 -8.71 -1.25 0.32
C GLU A 78 -8.03 0.03 -0.18
N VAL A 79 -6.90 -0.10 -0.87
CA VAL A 79 -6.19 1.06 -1.45
C VAL A 79 -7.07 1.77 -2.48
N TYR A 80 -7.73 1.03 -3.36
CA TYR A 80 -8.62 1.63 -4.35
C TYR A 80 -9.87 2.24 -3.71
N ALA A 81 -10.47 1.58 -2.71
CA ALA A 81 -11.58 2.17 -1.97
C ALA A 81 -11.20 3.50 -1.30
N TYR A 82 -9.99 3.60 -0.76
CA TYR A 82 -9.48 4.84 -0.18
C TYR A 82 -9.21 5.91 -1.23
N LEU A 83 -8.67 5.54 -2.40
CA LEU A 83 -8.46 6.47 -3.51
C LEU A 83 -9.79 7.01 -4.06
N ASP A 84 -10.80 6.14 -4.23
CA ASP A 84 -12.15 6.53 -4.65
C ASP A 84 -12.78 7.49 -3.64
N TRP A 85 -12.59 7.23 -2.34
CA TRP A 85 -13.02 8.15 -1.29
C TRP A 85 -12.33 9.52 -1.39
N LEU A 86 -11.01 9.55 -1.64
CA LEU A 86 -10.27 10.80 -1.81
C LEU A 86 -10.77 11.61 -3.01
N GLU A 87 -11.13 10.97 -4.12
CA GLU A 87 -11.69 11.65 -5.29
C GLU A 87 -13.06 12.28 -5.00
N SER A 88 -13.84 11.67 -4.10
CA SER A 88 -15.14 12.21 -3.69
C SER A 88 -15.05 13.43 -2.76
N TYR A 89 -13.87 13.68 -2.16
CA TYR A 89 -13.71 14.72 -1.17
C TYR A 89 -13.44 16.09 -1.82
N ASN A 90 -14.43 16.99 -1.78
CA ASN A 90 -14.29 18.34 -2.33
C ASN A 90 -13.66 19.31 -1.30
N LEU A 91 -12.34 19.45 -1.35
CA LEU A 91 -11.60 20.42 -0.53
C LEU A 91 -11.88 21.88 -0.91
N ALA A 92 -12.62 22.16 -1.99
CA ALA A 92 -12.87 23.53 -2.43
C ALA A 92 -13.61 24.36 -1.38
N ASP A 93 -14.51 23.75 -0.61
CA ASP A 93 -15.27 24.45 0.43
C ASP A 93 -14.37 24.78 1.64
N GLU A 94 -13.52 23.84 2.08
CA GLU A 94 -12.51 24.12 3.11
C GLU A 94 -11.49 25.18 2.67
N ILE A 95 -11.02 25.12 1.42
CA ILE A 95 -10.11 26.14 0.86
C ILE A 95 -10.79 27.52 0.82
N LYS A 96 -12.09 27.56 0.52
CA LYS A 96 -12.86 28.81 0.46
C LYS A 96 -13.01 29.44 1.85
N ASP A 97 -13.23 28.63 2.88
CA ASP A 97 -13.37 29.11 4.24
C ASP A 97 -12.03 29.60 4.81
N LEU A 98 -10.92 28.92 4.50
CA LEU A 98 -9.57 29.40 4.84
C LEU A 98 -9.28 30.76 4.19
N LYS A 99 -9.56 30.90 2.87
CA LYS A 99 -9.37 32.17 2.15
C LYS A 99 -10.23 33.31 2.70
N LYS A 100 -11.46 33.03 3.15
CA LYS A 100 -12.30 34.05 3.81
C LYS A 100 -11.66 34.55 5.10
N GLY A 101 -11.09 33.65 5.90
CA GLY A 101 -10.39 34.02 7.14
C GLY A 101 -9.22 34.97 6.88
N ASP A 102 -8.40 34.64 5.88
CA ASP A 102 -7.25 35.47 5.48
C ASP A 102 -7.68 36.86 5.01
N ILE A 103 -8.73 36.94 4.18
CA ILE A 103 -9.28 38.23 3.71
C ILE A 103 -9.78 39.07 4.89
N VAL A 104 -10.45 38.45 5.87
CA VAL A 104 -10.93 39.18 7.05
C VAL A 104 -9.77 39.74 7.85
N LEU A 105 -8.72 38.94 8.09
CA LEU A 105 -7.50 39.36 8.77
C LEU A 105 -6.81 40.54 8.08
N GLU A 106 -6.58 40.45 6.77
CA GLU A 106 -6.00 41.54 5.98
C GLU A 106 -6.87 42.80 6.02
N MET A 107 -8.20 42.64 5.92
CA MET A 107 -9.13 43.76 5.95
C MET A 107 -9.16 44.46 7.32
N THR A 108 -9.02 43.72 8.43
CA THR A 108 -8.84 44.31 9.76
C THR A 108 -7.52 45.06 9.90
N ALA A 109 -6.42 44.51 9.38
CA ALA A 109 -5.11 45.16 9.44
C ALA A 109 -5.09 46.47 8.65
N LEU A 110 -5.69 46.47 7.44
CA LEU A 110 -5.85 47.68 6.61
C LEU A 110 -6.67 48.76 7.32
N ARG A 111 -7.78 48.39 7.96
CA ARG A 111 -8.61 49.34 8.72
C ARG A 111 -7.85 49.94 9.90
N ALA A 112 -7.08 49.14 10.65
CA ALA A 112 -6.27 49.62 11.76
C ALA A 112 -5.23 50.65 11.27
N ALA A 113 -4.48 50.34 10.21
CA ALA A 113 -3.51 51.25 9.61
C ALA A 113 -4.13 52.55 9.08
N GLN A 114 -5.31 52.46 8.43
CA GLN A 114 -6.05 53.65 7.98
C GLN A 114 -6.50 54.54 9.16
N THR A 115 -6.87 53.93 10.29
CA THR A 115 -7.30 54.67 11.48
C THR A 115 -6.12 55.39 12.14
N GLU A 116 -4.93 54.80 12.10
CA GLU A 116 -3.68 55.40 12.60
C GLU A 116 -3.20 56.56 11.70
N MET A 117 -3.33 56.46 10.38
CA MET A 117 -3.00 57.55 9.45
C MET A 117 -3.99 58.73 9.48
N SER A 118 -5.19 58.51 10.00
CA SER A 118 -6.26 59.54 10.08
C SER A 118 -6.23 60.33 11.39
N ARG A 119 -5.28 60.03 12.29
CA ARG A 119 -4.98 60.75 13.53
C ARG A 119 -3.83 61.73 13.32
#